data_AF-A0AAN8IQJ6-F1
#
_entry.id   AF-A0AAN8IQJ6-F1
#
_cell.length_a   1.000
_cell.length_b   1.000
_cell.length_c   1.000
_cell.angle_alpha   90.00
_cell.angle_beta   90.00
_cell.angle_gamma   90.00
#
_symmetry.space_group_name_H-M   'P 1'
#
loop_
_entity.id
_entity.type
_entity.pdbx_description
1 polymer ?
#
loop_
_entity_poly.entity_id
_entity_poly.type
_entity_poly.pdbx_seq_one_letter_code
_entity_poly.pdbx_strand_id
1 'polypeptide(L)'
;MKRRKLEGGGDTRNNGENGNHVEESWEAIKDAVLNPCSHKSWRKTLLNYLRGQKDDTTARGQISKGVDFQFLTHIMASYTASTSEEDRTIYETLELLENTYKVNMNIISPIIWGEQSIEIYKKRGQFGGTLIRTTPEQVLELLDGLRMWKTVLNHSRQIAADADGETHDSKALYDVRFLLRLFLSMMHPGSEVSLS
;
A
#
# COMPACT_ATOMS: atom_id res chain seq x y z
N MET A 1 27.90 -23.19 -72.21
CA MET A 1 27.70 -24.20 -71.12
C MET A 1 28.13 -23.55 -69.81
N LYS A 2 27.45 -23.58 -68.66
CA LYS A 2 26.25 -24.28 -68.17
C LYS A 2 25.82 -23.55 -66.87
N ARG A 3 24.51 -23.40 -66.65
CA ARG A 3 23.86 -22.78 -65.46
C ARG A 3 24.24 -23.49 -64.14
N ARG A 4 24.12 -22.79 -63.01
CA ARG A 4 23.25 -23.24 -61.88
C ARG A 4 22.89 -22.13 -60.88
N LYS A 5 21.58 -22.16 -60.56
CA LYS A 5 20.78 -21.49 -59.53
C LYS A 5 20.90 -22.28 -58.20
N LEU A 6 20.64 -21.64 -57.06
CA LEU A 6 20.05 -22.11 -55.77
C LEU A 6 19.98 -20.83 -54.90
N GLU A 7 18.88 -20.14 -54.61
CA GLU A 7 17.62 -20.45 -53.90
C GLU A 7 17.76 -20.93 -52.43
N GLY A 8 17.09 -20.20 -51.53
CA GLY A 8 16.93 -20.41 -50.09
C GLY A 8 17.24 -19.12 -49.31
N GLY A 9 16.33 -18.32 -48.73
CA GLY A 9 14.95 -18.56 -48.30
C GLY A 9 14.89 -18.63 -46.76
N GLY A 10 14.28 -17.63 -46.11
CA GLY A 10 13.58 -17.82 -44.83
C GLY A 10 14.06 -17.01 -43.61
N ASP A 11 13.16 -16.14 -43.16
CA ASP A 11 12.87 -15.75 -41.77
C ASP A 11 13.89 -14.96 -40.93
N THR A 12 13.90 -13.65 -41.12
CA THR A 12 14.08 -12.69 -40.01
C THR A 12 12.70 -12.35 -39.44
N ARG A 13 12.19 -13.22 -38.55
CA ARG A 13 11.11 -12.85 -37.63
C ARG A 13 11.69 -12.03 -36.50
N ASN A 14 11.80 -10.71 -36.71
CA ASN A 14 11.81 -9.78 -35.60
C ASN A 14 10.41 -9.78 -34.98
N ASN A 15 10.17 -10.70 -34.04
CA ASN A 15 9.11 -10.53 -33.06
C ASN A 15 9.53 -9.37 -32.16
N GLY A 16 9.21 -8.16 -32.59
CA GLY A 16 8.99 -7.06 -31.67
C GLY A 16 7.82 -7.48 -30.79
N GLU A 17 8.13 -7.98 -29.59
CA GLU A 17 7.21 -7.93 -28.46
C GLU A 17 6.97 -6.45 -28.15
N ASN A 18 6.14 -5.80 -28.97
CA ASN A 18 5.36 -4.65 -28.55
C ASN A 18 4.37 -5.20 -27.52
N GLY A 19 4.87 -5.37 -26.29
CA GLY A 19 4.02 -5.32 -25.13
C GLY A 19 3.33 -3.97 -25.20
N ASN A 20 2.06 -3.97 -25.63
CA ASN A 20 1.13 -2.89 -25.42
C ASN A 20 1.06 -2.68 -23.91
N HIS A 21 2.00 -1.90 -23.38
CA HIS A 21 1.88 -1.34 -22.06
C HIS A 21 0.80 -0.28 -22.20
N VAL A 22 -0.47 -0.72 -22.11
CA VAL A 22 -1.59 0.20 -21.96
C VAL A 22 -1.24 0.99 -20.70
N GLU A 23 -0.85 2.25 -20.89
CA GLU A 23 -0.57 3.15 -19.80
C GLU A 23 -1.91 3.35 -19.07
N GLU A 24 -2.09 2.66 -17.96
CA GLU A 24 -3.36 2.69 -17.23
C GLU A 24 -3.59 4.10 -16.73
N SER A 25 -4.71 4.70 -17.14
CA SER A 25 -5.11 6.03 -16.72
C SER A 25 -5.31 6.08 -15.20
N TRP A 26 -4.97 7.21 -14.59
CA TRP A 26 -5.23 7.47 -13.17
C TRP A 26 -6.67 7.15 -12.76
N GLU A 27 -7.65 7.50 -13.60
CA GLU A 27 -9.07 7.26 -13.30
C GLU A 27 -9.41 5.77 -13.25
N ALA A 28 -8.80 4.95 -14.12
CA ALA A 28 -9.00 3.51 -14.11
C ALA A 28 -8.38 2.87 -12.86
N ILE A 29 -7.21 3.37 -12.43
CA ILE A 29 -6.56 2.91 -11.21
C ILE A 29 -7.37 3.33 -9.98
N LYS A 30 -7.84 4.57 -9.93
CA LYS A 30 -8.69 5.07 -8.85
C LYS A 30 -9.97 4.24 -8.73
N ASP A 31 -10.62 3.95 -9.85
CA ASP A 31 -11.80 3.09 -9.87
C ASP A 31 -11.50 1.68 -9.35
N ALA A 32 -10.38 1.08 -9.76
CA ALA A 32 -9.97 -0.25 -9.29
C ALA A 32 -9.71 -0.32 -7.77
N VAL A 33 -9.25 0.78 -7.14
CA VAL A 33 -9.11 0.86 -5.67
C VAL A 33 -10.46 0.95 -4.99
N LEU A 34 -11.39 1.74 -5.54
CA LEU A 34 -12.71 1.98 -4.96
C LEU A 34 -13.67 0.80 -5.20
N ASN A 35 -13.46 0.04 -6.27
CA ASN A 35 -14.27 -1.10 -6.68
C ASN A 35 -13.41 -2.38 -6.81
N PRO A 36 -12.97 -2.96 -5.68
CA PRO A 36 -12.04 -4.10 -5.68
C PRO A 36 -12.63 -5.43 -6.20
N CYS A 37 -13.83 -5.43 -6.78
CA CYS A 37 -14.43 -6.59 -7.44
C CYS A 37 -13.68 -7.04 -8.71
N SER A 38 -12.70 -6.26 -9.19
CA SER A 38 -11.84 -6.67 -10.29
C SER A 38 -10.78 -7.68 -9.83
N HIS A 39 -10.63 -8.79 -10.56
CA HIS A 39 -9.68 -9.88 -10.28
C HIS A 39 -8.19 -9.45 -10.35
N LYS A 40 -7.90 -8.16 -10.63
CA LYS A 40 -6.56 -7.59 -10.80
C LYS A 40 -6.11 -6.95 -9.50
N SER A 41 -4.91 -7.30 -9.03
CA SER A 41 -4.34 -6.72 -7.81
C SER A 41 -4.01 -5.24 -8.01
N TRP A 42 -4.96 -4.36 -7.67
CA TRP A 42 -4.82 -2.90 -7.78
C TRP A 42 -3.58 -2.38 -7.05
N ARG A 43 -3.12 -3.06 -5.99
CA ARG A 43 -1.99 -2.66 -5.15
C ARG A 43 -0.70 -2.48 -5.97
N LYS A 44 -0.32 -3.49 -6.76
CA LYS A 44 0.91 -3.46 -7.58
C LYS A 44 0.78 -2.48 -8.73
N THR A 45 -0.38 -2.45 -9.38
CA THR A 45 -0.70 -1.48 -10.43
C THR A 45 -0.54 -0.05 -9.94
N LEU A 46 -1.17 0.30 -8.81
CA LEU A 46 -1.10 1.63 -8.23
C LEU A 46 0.33 1.99 -7.87
N LEU A 47 1.06 1.11 -7.18
CA LEU A 47 2.46 1.37 -6.80
C LEU A 47 3.33 1.63 -8.04
N ASN A 48 3.19 0.82 -9.09
CA ASN A 48 3.96 0.96 -10.31
C ASN A 48 3.61 2.26 -11.06
N TYR A 49 2.33 2.62 -11.12
CA TYR A 49 1.87 3.87 -11.70
C TYR A 49 2.47 5.08 -10.96
N LEU A 50 2.38 5.11 -9.63
CA LEU A 50 2.96 6.17 -8.80
C LEU A 50 4.49 6.24 -8.93
N ARG A 51 5.18 5.12 -9.12
CA ARG A 51 6.63 5.15 -9.39
C ARG A 51 6.95 5.72 -10.77
N GLY A 52 6.17 5.37 -11.78
CA GLY A 52 6.34 5.87 -13.15
C GLY A 52 6.06 7.37 -13.27
N GLN A 53 5.09 7.89 -12.50
CA GLN A 53 4.62 9.27 -12.61
C GLN A 53 5.23 10.22 -11.56
N LYS A 54 6.25 9.79 -10.79
CA LYS A 54 6.80 10.57 -9.66
C LYS A 54 7.44 11.89 -10.09
N ASP A 55 7.94 11.96 -11.31
CA ASP A 55 8.66 13.12 -11.86
C ASP A 55 7.77 14.00 -12.77
N ASP A 56 6.55 13.54 -13.10
CA ASP A 56 5.58 14.30 -13.89
C ASP A 56 4.76 15.24 -12.99
N THR A 57 4.97 16.54 -13.15
CA THR A 57 4.26 17.58 -12.39
C THR A 57 2.75 17.62 -12.63
N THR A 58 2.31 17.29 -13.85
CA THR A 58 0.89 17.26 -14.22
C THR A 58 0.21 16.08 -13.56
N ALA A 59 0.80 14.89 -13.68
CA ALA A 59 0.32 13.69 -13.02
C ALA A 59 0.29 13.87 -11.50
N ARG A 60 1.32 14.49 -10.90
CA ARG A 60 1.32 14.82 -9.46
C ARG A 60 0.14 15.67 -9.04
N GLY A 61 -0.19 16.70 -9.83
CA GLY A 61 -1.34 17.56 -9.57
C GLY A 61 -2.67 16.81 -9.66
N GLN A 62 -2.80 15.90 -10.63
CA GLN A 62 -3.99 15.05 -10.77
C GLN A 62 -4.13 14.06 -9.60
N ILE A 63 -3.07 13.34 -9.26
CA ILE A 63 -3.05 12.36 -8.16
C ILE A 63 -3.34 13.05 -6.83
N SER A 64 -2.68 14.17 -6.53
CA SER A 64 -2.89 14.89 -5.27
C SER A 64 -4.34 15.36 -5.09
N LYS A 65 -5.01 15.76 -6.17
CA LYS A 65 -6.44 16.12 -6.15
C LYS A 65 -7.37 14.90 -6.15
N GLY A 66 -6.94 13.80 -6.76
CA GLY A 66 -7.72 12.58 -6.90
C GLY A 66 -7.71 11.69 -5.65
N VAL A 67 -6.69 11.81 -4.80
CA VAL A 67 -6.59 11.05 -3.55
C VAL A 67 -7.38 11.74 -2.45
N ASP A 68 -8.60 11.26 -2.26
CA ASP A 68 -9.55 11.76 -1.26
C ASP A 68 -9.68 10.80 -0.06
N PHE A 69 -10.53 11.20 0.90
CA PHE A 69 -10.80 10.41 2.11
C PHE A 69 -11.33 9.00 1.78
N GLN A 70 -12.18 8.86 0.76
CA GLN A 70 -12.76 7.58 0.38
C GLN A 70 -11.69 6.66 -0.22
N PHE A 71 -10.83 7.18 -1.08
CA PHE A 71 -9.71 6.43 -1.64
C PHE A 71 -8.78 5.90 -0.55
N LEU A 72 -8.35 6.76 0.38
CA LEU A 72 -7.49 6.34 1.49
C LEU A 72 -8.20 5.33 2.41
N THR A 73 -9.49 5.48 2.67
CA THR A 73 -10.28 4.52 3.44
C THR A 73 -10.21 3.11 2.82
N HIS A 74 -10.36 2.98 1.50
CA HIS A 74 -10.32 1.68 0.83
C HIS A 74 -8.92 1.03 0.90
N ILE A 75 -7.86 1.84 0.77
CA ILE A 75 -6.49 1.37 0.98
C ILE A 75 -6.31 0.85 2.41
N MET A 76 -6.72 1.64 3.41
CA MET A 76 -6.56 1.29 4.81
C MET A 76 -7.40 0.07 5.22
N ALA A 77 -8.60 -0.10 4.64
CA ALA A 77 -9.44 -1.27 4.84
C ALA A 77 -8.78 -2.56 4.37
N SER A 78 -7.98 -2.47 3.31
CA SER A 78 -7.27 -3.59 2.70
C SER A 78 -5.91 -3.89 3.36
N TYR A 79 -5.53 -3.12 4.38
CA TYR A 79 -4.20 -3.15 4.99
C TYR A 79 -4.23 -3.87 6.34
N THR A 80 -3.41 -4.92 6.51
CA THR A 80 -3.38 -5.73 7.76
C THR A 80 -2.17 -5.45 8.64
N ALA A 81 -1.40 -4.40 8.29
CA ALA A 81 -0.18 -3.98 8.97
C ALA A 81 0.88 -5.08 9.12
N SER A 82 0.89 -6.08 8.24
CA SER A 82 1.80 -7.22 8.25
C SER A 82 3.08 -7.03 7.44
N THR A 83 3.99 -7.99 7.58
CA THR A 83 5.18 -8.13 6.72
C THR A 83 4.91 -8.79 5.37
N SER A 84 3.65 -9.06 5.01
CA SER A 84 3.30 -9.65 3.72
C SER A 84 3.64 -8.73 2.54
N GLU A 85 3.81 -9.29 1.35
CA GLU A 85 4.09 -8.52 0.13
C GLU A 85 2.96 -7.51 -0.18
N GLU A 86 1.71 -7.89 0.07
CA GLU A 86 0.54 -7.04 -0.15
C GLU A 86 0.58 -5.79 0.74
N ASP A 87 0.83 -5.98 2.03
CA ASP A 87 0.93 -4.88 2.99
C ASP A 87 2.18 -4.03 2.74
N ARG A 88 3.29 -4.65 2.36
CA ARG A 88 4.48 -3.88 1.95
C ARG A 88 4.18 -2.98 0.75
N THR A 89 3.43 -3.49 -0.23
CA THR A 89 3.01 -2.72 -1.41
C THR A 89 2.10 -1.55 -1.01
N ILE A 90 1.17 -1.77 -0.08
CA ILE A 90 0.31 -0.70 0.46
C ILE A 90 1.15 0.34 1.21
N TYR A 91 2.06 -0.09 2.09
CA TYR A 91 2.90 0.83 2.86
C TYR A 91 3.75 1.73 1.94
N GLU A 92 4.43 1.14 0.95
CA GLU A 92 5.24 1.88 -0.03
C GLU A 92 4.36 2.83 -0.87
N THR A 93 3.12 2.45 -1.16
CA THR A 93 2.15 3.32 -1.83
C THR A 93 1.79 4.53 -0.96
N LEU A 94 1.45 4.31 0.31
CA LEU A 94 1.12 5.39 1.25
C LEU A 94 2.31 6.35 1.43
N GLU A 95 3.53 5.81 1.51
CA GLU A 95 4.77 6.60 1.61
C GLU A 95 4.99 7.49 0.37
N LEU A 96 4.77 6.97 -0.84
CA LEU A 96 4.83 7.78 -2.06
C LEU A 96 3.77 8.87 -2.07
N LEU A 97 2.52 8.53 -1.74
CA LEU A 97 1.41 9.49 -1.71
C LEU A 97 1.73 10.67 -0.78
N GLU A 98 2.23 10.40 0.41
CA GLU A 98 2.59 11.44 1.37
C GLU A 98 3.85 12.20 0.97
N ASN A 99 4.97 11.50 0.74
CA ASN A 99 6.28 12.14 0.63
C ASN A 99 6.54 12.72 -0.75
N THR A 100 6.09 12.03 -1.81
CA THR A 100 6.31 12.44 -3.20
C THR A 100 5.13 13.27 -3.70
N TYR A 101 3.90 12.80 -3.52
CA TYR A 101 2.70 13.46 -4.05
C TYR A 101 2.10 14.50 -3.12
N LYS A 102 2.66 14.67 -1.90
CA LYS A 102 2.23 15.65 -0.90
C LYS A 102 0.74 15.54 -0.56
N VAL A 103 0.20 14.32 -0.61
CA VAL A 103 -1.17 14.04 -0.17
C VAL A 103 -1.27 14.30 1.32
N ASN A 104 -2.32 15.00 1.72
CA ASN A 104 -2.57 15.29 3.13
C ASN A 104 -3.13 14.04 3.85
N MET A 105 -2.26 13.32 4.55
CA MET A 105 -2.65 12.12 5.31
C MET A 105 -3.47 12.43 6.58
N ASN A 106 -3.55 13.69 7.02
CA ASN A 106 -4.33 14.06 8.21
C ASN A 106 -5.83 13.82 8.03
N ILE A 107 -6.31 13.70 6.78
CA ILE A 107 -7.72 13.41 6.49
C ILE A 107 -8.16 12.06 7.04
N ILE A 108 -7.22 11.11 7.21
CA ILE A 108 -7.47 9.80 7.83
C ILE A 108 -6.91 9.67 9.25
N SER A 109 -6.34 10.72 9.84
CA SER A 109 -5.79 10.66 11.21
C SER A 109 -6.89 10.68 12.28
N PRO A 110 -6.81 9.88 13.37
CA PRO A 110 -5.76 8.90 13.65
C PRO A 110 -5.85 7.68 12.73
N ILE A 111 -4.71 7.05 12.43
CA ILE A 111 -4.62 5.96 11.46
C ILE A 111 -5.34 4.72 12.00
N ILE A 112 -6.42 4.33 11.33
CA ILE A 112 -7.15 3.07 11.52
C ILE A 112 -6.94 2.19 10.29
N TRP A 113 -6.69 0.90 10.48
CA TRP A 113 -6.41 -0.06 9.42
C TRP A 113 -7.27 -1.33 9.55
N GLY A 114 -7.23 -2.18 8.53
CA GLY A 114 -7.99 -3.42 8.46
C GLY A 114 -9.48 -3.19 8.27
N GLU A 115 -10.26 -4.26 8.28
CA GLU A 115 -11.70 -4.23 7.97
C GLU A 115 -12.49 -3.29 8.91
N GLN A 116 -12.07 -3.21 10.18
CA GLN A 116 -12.70 -2.33 11.19
C GLN A 116 -12.61 -0.84 10.81
N SER A 117 -11.62 -0.46 10.00
CA SER A 117 -11.48 0.92 9.52
C SER A 117 -12.68 1.39 8.68
N ILE A 118 -13.36 0.47 7.98
CA ILE A 118 -14.52 0.81 7.14
C ILE A 118 -15.61 1.46 7.99
N GLU A 119 -15.97 0.83 9.11
CA GLU A 119 -17.05 1.33 9.96
C GLU A 119 -16.66 2.63 10.66
N ILE A 120 -15.43 2.70 11.19
CA ILE A 120 -14.93 3.88 11.89
C ILE A 120 -14.86 5.08 10.95
N TYR A 121 -14.31 4.90 9.74
CA TYR A 121 -14.25 5.97 8.75
C TYR A 121 -15.61 6.32 8.15
N LYS A 122 -16.53 5.35 7.98
CA LYS A 122 -17.91 5.64 7.56
C LYS A 122 -18.63 6.51 8.58
N LYS A 123 -18.55 6.16 9.87
CA LYS A 123 -19.08 6.97 10.96
C LYS A 123 -18.47 8.37 10.96
N ARG A 124 -17.15 8.47 10.81
CA ARG A 124 -16.45 9.76 10.73
C ARG A 124 -16.89 10.61 9.53
N GLY A 125 -17.11 9.99 8.36
CA GLY A 125 -17.63 10.68 7.18
C GLY A 125 -19.06 11.19 7.35
N GLN A 126 -19.89 10.45 8.09
CA GLN A 126 -21.30 10.80 8.34
C GLN A 126 -21.47 11.89 9.41
N PHE A 127 -20.72 11.80 10.50
CA PHE A 127 -20.91 12.64 11.69
C PHE A 127 -19.86 13.75 11.83
N GLY A 128 -18.85 13.77 10.96
CA GLY A 128 -17.72 14.69 11.02
C GLY A 128 -16.68 14.29 12.07
N GLY A 129 -15.43 14.70 11.87
CA GLY A 129 -14.30 14.34 12.73
C GLY A 129 -14.37 14.87 14.17
N THR A 130 -15.25 15.84 14.43
CA THR A 130 -15.41 16.44 15.77
C THR A 130 -16.35 15.64 16.67
N LEU A 131 -17.32 14.91 16.08
CA LEU A 131 -18.34 14.20 16.84
C LEU A 131 -17.92 12.77 17.21
N ILE A 132 -17.06 12.16 16.39
CA ILE A 132 -16.52 10.81 16.60
C ILE A 132 -15.01 10.90 16.45
N ARG A 133 -14.33 11.15 17.58
CA ARG A 133 -12.86 11.16 17.64
C ARG A 133 -12.41 9.83 18.21
N THR A 134 -11.74 9.02 17.40
CA THR A 134 -11.05 7.84 17.89
C THR A 134 -9.90 8.30 18.80
N THR A 135 -9.88 7.79 20.02
CA THR A 135 -8.82 8.07 21.00
C THR A 135 -7.61 7.18 20.75
N PRO A 136 -6.39 7.58 21.16
CA PRO A 136 -5.21 6.72 21.06
C PRO A 136 -5.43 5.33 21.68
N GLU A 137 -6.15 5.26 22.80
CA GLU A 137 -6.47 4.01 23.50
C GLU A 137 -7.29 3.08 22.60
N GLN A 138 -8.32 3.60 21.92
CA GLN A 138 -9.11 2.84 20.95
C GLN A 138 -8.30 2.39 19.74
N VAL A 139 -7.26 3.12 19.36
CA VAL A 139 -6.35 2.70 18.28
C VAL A 139 -5.43 1.58 18.75
N LEU A 140 -4.96 1.62 20.00
CA LEU A 140 -4.14 0.57 20.59
C LEU A 140 -4.92 -0.75 20.76
N GLU A 141 -6.23 -0.68 21.01
CA GLU A 141 -7.11 -1.86 21.07
C GLU A 141 -7.17 -2.64 19.74
N LEU A 142 -6.78 -2.02 18.62
CA LEU A 142 -6.71 -2.68 17.31
C LEU A 142 -5.45 -3.55 17.14
N LEU A 143 -4.46 -3.39 18.02
CA LEU A 143 -3.23 -4.18 18.00
C LEU A 143 -3.44 -5.52 18.72
N ASP A 144 -3.11 -6.61 18.04
CA ASP A 144 -2.98 -7.93 18.65
C ASP A 144 -1.70 -7.97 19.49
N GLY A 145 -1.86 -8.02 20.82
CA GLY A 145 -0.75 -8.03 21.76
C GLY A 145 0.19 -9.21 21.61
N LEU A 146 -0.31 -10.40 21.25
CA LEU A 146 0.53 -11.59 21.02
C LEU A 146 1.35 -11.40 19.75
N ARG A 147 0.73 -10.87 18.70
CA ARG A 147 1.41 -10.56 17.44
C ARG A 147 2.46 -9.46 17.63
N MET A 148 2.15 -8.42 18.40
CA MET A 148 3.09 -7.36 18.74
C MET A 148 4.29 -7.91 19.52
N TRP A 149 4.05 -8.76 20.51
CA TRP A 149 5.11 -9.43 21.27
C TRP A 149 6.03 -10.27 20.36
N LYS A 150 5.43 -11.06 19.45
CA LYS A 150 6.19 -11.82 18.44
C LYS A 150 7.01 -10.92 17.54
N THR A 151 6.46 -9.79 17.09
CA THR A 151 7.20 -8.78 16.31
C THR A 151 8.40 -8.27 17.09
N VAL A 152 8.24 -7.88 18.35
CA VAL A 152 9.37 -7.39 19.16
C VAL A 152 10.47 -8.44 19.28
N LEU A 153 10.13 -9.70 19.51
CA LEU A 153 11.13 -10.78 19.66
C LEU A 153 11.88 -11.12 18.37
N ASN A 154 11.23 -10.96 17.21
CA ASN A 154 11.72 -11.50 15.94
C ASN A 154 12.09 -10.44 14.89
N HIS A 155 11.78 -9.16 15.10
CA HIS A 155 11.96 -8.12 14.08
C HIS A 155 13.42 -7.92 13.61
N SER A 156 14.41 -8.16 14.49
CA SER A 156 15.83 -8.01 14.16
C SER A 156 16.45 -9.27 13.58
N ARG A 157 15.79 -10.42 13.72
CA ARG A 157 16.22 -11.63 13.04
C ARG A 157 15.87 -11.39 11.58
N GLN A 158 16.89 -11.25 10.73
CA GLN A 158 16.68 -11.51 9.31
C GLN A 158 15.94 -12.83 9.27
N ILE A 159 14.72 -12.82 8.73
CA ILE A 159 14.00 -14.04 8.37
C ILE A 159 14.80 -14.64 7.21
N ALA A 160 16.04 -15.03 7.49
CA ALA A 160 16.72 -16.04 6.73
C ALA A 160 15.77 -17.22 6.83
N ALA A 161 15.33 -17.71 5.68
CA ALA A 161 14.64 -18.98 5.61
C ALA A 161 15.43 -19.96 6.47
N ASP A 162 14.88 -20.30 7.64
CA ASP A 162 15.49 -21.30 8.50
C ASP A 162 15.64 -22.55 7.63
N ALA A 163 16.76 -23.23 7.80
CA ALA A 163 17.18 -24.39 7.00
C ALA A 163 16.18 -25.57 7.01
N ASP A 164 15.03 -25.42 7.67
CA ASP A 164 13.95 -26.39 7.78
C ASP A 164 12.71 -26.07 6.90
N GLY A 165 12.76 -25.05 6.04
CA GLY A 165 11.75 -24.86 5.00
C GLY A 165 10.36 -24.46 5.50
N GLU A 166 10.20 -24.16 6.79
CA GLU A 166 9.00 -23.50 7.29
C GLU A 166 9.05 -22.02 6.89
N THR A 167 8.34 -21.69 5.81
CA THR A 167 7.94 -20.32 5.49
C THR A 167 7.24 -19.74 6.72
N HIS A 168 7.99 -19.00 7.55
CA HIS A 168 7.40 -18.19 8.60
C HIS A 168 6.32 -17.32 7.96
N ASP A 169 5.08 -17.56 8.38
CA ASP A 169 3.90 -16.91 7.82
C ASP A 169 4.11 -15.40 7.86
N SER A 170 4.31 -14.79 6.69
CA SER A 170 4.58 -13.35 6.56
C SER A 170 3.43 -12.48 7.11
N LYS A 171 2.28 -13.09 7.41
CA LYS A 171 1.15 -12.45 8.11
C LYS A 171 1.29 -12.50 9.64
N ALA A 172 2.18 -13.32 10.19
CA ALA A 172 2.32 -13.54 11.62
C ALA A 172 3.00 -12.37 12.38
N LEU A 173 3.65 -11.43 11.69
CA LEU A 173 4.33 -10.29 12.30
C LEU A 173 3.73 -8.98 11.80
N TYR A 174 3.67 -7.98 12.68
CA TYR A 174 3.45 -6.59 12.29
C TYR A 174 4.69 -6.01 11.59
N ASP A 175 4.46 -5.12 10.62
CA ASP A 175 5.49 -4.26 10.04
C ASP A 175 5.92 -3.20 11.06
N VAL A 176 7.19 -3.23 11.45
CA VAL A 176 7.76 -2.29 12.43
C VAL A 176 7.69 -0.84 11.95
N ARG A 177 7.81 -0.59 10.65
CA ARG A 177 7.73 0.76 10.08
C ARG A 177 6.35 1.34 10.29
N PHE A 178 5.33 0.49 10.10
CA PHE A 178 3.96 0.86 10.41
C PHE A 178 3.75 1.12 11.90
N LEU A 179 4.20 0.23 12.78
CA LEU A 179 4.07 0.42 14.23
C LEU A 179 4.71 1.74 14.69
N LEU A 180 5.92 2.04 14.22
CA LEU A 180 6.61 3.29 14.54
C LEU A 180 5.79 4.51 14.06
N ARG A 181 5.29 4.47 12.83
CA ARG A 181 4.43 5.53 12.28
C ARG A 181 3.14 5.69 13.08
N LEU A 182 2.52 4.58 13.47
CA LEU A 182 1.30 4.58 14.26
C LEU A 182 1.54 5.26 15.62
N PHE A 183 2.58 4.84 16.35
CA PHE A 183 2.93 5.44 17.64
C PHE A 183 3.26 6.93 17.49
N LEU A 184 4.02 7.31 16.46
CA LEU A 184 4.29 8.73 16.15
C LEU A 184 3.02 9.53 15.90
N SER A 185 2.02 8.93 15.24
CA SER A 185 0.74 9.60 14.96
C SER A 185 -0.13 9.83 16.21
N MET A 186 0.13 9.07 17.28
CA MET A 186 -0.61 9.18 18.55
C MET A 186 0.09 10.07 19.58
N MET A 187 1.39 10.35 19.40
CA MET A 187 2.13 11.26 20.29
C MET A 187 1.72 12.71 20.03
N HIS A 188 1.24 13.38 21.07
CA HIS A 188 0.95 14.81 21.05
C HIS A 188 1.99 15.54 21.91
N PRO A 189 2.37 16.80 21.61
CA PRO A 189 3.22 17.57 22.51
C PRO A 189 2.60 17.65 23.90
N GLY A 190 3.30 17.14 24.93
CA GLY A 190 2.79 17.05 26.29
C GLY A 190 2.08 15.73 26.66
N SER A 191 2.15 14.69 25.82
CA SER A 191 1.72 13.34 26.21
C SER A 191 2.48 12.87 27.45
N GLU A 192 1.77 12.70 28.56
CA GLU A 192 2.32 12.14 29.79
C GLU A 192 2.55 10.64 29.61
N VAL A 193 3.79 10.17 29.84
CA VAL A 193 4.06 8.75 29.99
C VAL A 193 3.72 8.41 31.43
N SER A 194 2.51 7.92 31.66
CA SER A 194 2.12 7.40 32.96
C SER A 194 2.98 6.16 33.27
N LEU A 195 3.97 6.34 34.14
CA LEU A 195 4.72 5.25 34.76
C LEU A 195 3.77 4.57 35.75
N SER A 196 3.07 3.52 35.31
CA SER A 196 2.37 2.58 36.20
C SER A 196 3.34 1.53 36.72
#